data_AF-A0A7W4GM60-F1
#
_entry.id   AF-A0A7W4GM60-F1
#
_cell.length_a   1.000
_cell.length_b   1.000
_cell.length_c   1.000
_cell.angle_alpha   90.00
_cell.angle_beta   90.00
_cell.angle_gamma   90.00
#
_symmetry.space_group_name_H-M   'P 1'
#
loop_
_entity.id
_entity.type
_entity.pdbx_description
1 polymer ?
#
loop_
_entity_poly.entity_id
_entity_poly.type
_entity_poly.pdbx_seq_one_letter_code
_entity_poly.pdbx_strand_id
1 'polypeptide(L)'
;MMILTFNRAQYFRQNLTDNDQLCAFALGSELPSVYTLIGNKQEIALSSLNEQRRLESIAKQCYERFIEDPTLQSVLDKYADSMMTSGIVMFHDVRLHAQSPGLTLAKYYYALKQTDGHLDRSMVWEKHLQWCQALSFALYEHCQDPRSNICYGEKTVIIDKPHNRQCYSYTTIKKPVSFQLNRYQYRQQPWQWQD
;
A
#
# COMPACT_ATOMS: atom_id res chain seq x y z
N MET A 1 5.38 -26.84 0.99
CA MET A 1 5.67 -25.58 1.69
C MET A 1 5.56 -24.46 0.66
N MET A 2 4.40 -23.80 0.60
CA MET A 2 4.16 -22.76 -0.42
C MET A 2 4.76 -21.47 0.13
N ILE A 3 5.96 -21.12 -0.35
CA ILE A 3 6.48 -19.77 -0.19
C ILE A 3 5.53 -18.92 -1.03
N LEU A 4 4.65 -18.14 -0.38
CA LEU A 4 3.88 -17.11 -1.05
C LEU A 4 4.87 -16.11 -1.62
N THR A 5 5.38 -16.37 -2.82
CA THR A 5 5.95 -15.33 -3.64
C THR A 5 4.75 -14.48 -4.05
N PHE A 6 4.52 -13.39 -3.32
CA PHE A 6 3.47 -12.38 -3.55
C PHE A 6 3.69 -11.58 -4.86
N ASN A 7 4.18 -12.25 -5.91
CA ASN A 7 4.32 -11.77 -7.29
C ASN A 7 3.08 -12.12 -8.15
N ARG A 8 2.00 -12.62 -7.54
CA ARG A 8 0.77 -12.95 -8.25
C ARG A 8 -0.24 -11.85 -8.06
N ALA A 9 -0.55 -11.13 -9.14
CA ALA A 9 -1.55 -10.05 -9.15
C ALA A 9 -2.85 -10.42 -8.42
N GLN A 10 -3.29 -11.68 -8.51
CA GLN A 10 -4.48 -12.20 -7.84
C GLN A 10 -4.50 -11.94 -6.32
N TYR A 11 -3.36 -11.99 -5.65
CA TYR A 11 -3.27 -11.71 -4.21
C TYR A 11 -3.67 -10.26 -3.92
N PHE A 12 -3.09 -9.31 -4.63
CA PHE A 12 -3.41 -7.90 -4.43
C PHE A 12 -4.87 -7.57 -4.78
N ARG A 13 -5.48 -8.33 -5.70
CA ARG A 13 -6.91 -8.21 -5.99
C ARG A 13 -7.78 -8.68 -4.82
N GLN A 14 -7.37 -9.72 -4.08
CA GLN A 14 -8.11 -10.21 -2.90
C GLN A 14 -8.14 -9.16 -1.79
N ASN A 15 -7.05 -8.43 -1.57
CA ASN A 15 -6.97 -7.33 -0.58
C ASN A 15 -7.99 -6.19 -0.82
N LEU A 16 -8.59 -6.12 -2.01
CA LEU A 16 -9.57 -5.08 -2.34
C LEU A 16 -10.95 -5.38 -1.77
N THR A 17 -11.25 -6.66 -1.51
CA THR A 17 -12.57 -7.14 -1.07
C THR A 17 -12.54 -7.94 0.23
N ASP A 18 -11.35 -8.34 0.70
CA ASP A 18 -11.15 -9.10 1.93
C ASP A 18 -10.34 -8.26 2.92
N ASN A 19 -11.00 -7.81 4.00
CA ASN A 19 -10.41 -6.94 5.01
C ASN A 19 -9.31 -7.64 5.81
N ASP A 20 -9.41 -8.94 6.04
CA ASP A 20 -8.38 -9.69 6.73
C ASP A 20 -7.14 -9.77 5.84
N GLN A 21 -7.29 -10.10 4.55
CA GLN A 21 -6.15 -10.06 3.62
C GLN A 21 -5.51 -8.67 3.51
N LEU A 22 -6.32 -7.61 3.49
CA LEU A 22 -5.82 -6.23 3.50
C LEU A 22 -5.02 -5.93 4.77
N CYS A 23 -5.51 -6.33 5.94
CA CYS A 23 -4.80 -6.15 7.21
C CYS A 23 -3.47 -6.94 7.20
N ALA A 24 -3.44 -8.17 6.68
CA ALA A 24 -2.22 -8.95 6.56
C ALA A 24 -1.20 -8.25 5.65
N PHE A 25 -1.65 -7.75 4.51
CA PHE A 25 -0.80 -7.00 3.59
C PHE A 25 -0.24 -5.72 4.23
N ALA A 26 -1.08 -4.95 4.92
CA ALA A 26 -0.67 -3.74 5.64
C ALA A 26 0.39 -4.03 6.71
N LEU A 27 0.24 -5.15 7.44
CA LEU A 27 1.24 -5.62 8.41
C LEU A 27 2.49 -6.24 7.78
N GLY A 28 2.60 -6.28 6.45
CA GLY A 28 3.79 -6.79 5.76
C GLY A 28 3.90 -8.32 5.78
N SER A 29 2.77 -9.04 5.68
CA SER A 29 2.72 -10.51 5.52
C SER A 29 3.54 -11.07 4.34
N GLU A 30 4.00 -10.19 3.46
CA GLU A 30 5.01 -10.49 2.44
C GLU A 30 6.32 -11.04 3.02
N LEU A 31 6.64 -10.67 4.27
CA LEU A 31 7.76 -11.20 5.01
C LEU A 31 7.40 -12.57 5.61
N PRO A 32 8.20 -13.62 5.38
CA PRO A 32 7.97 -14.94 5.99
C PRO A 32 7.89 -14.88 7.52
N SER A 33 8.66 -13.99 8.16
CA SER A 33 8.64 -13.77 9.61
C SER A 33 7.31 -13.19 10.11
N VAL A 34 6.67 -12.32 9.32
CA VAL A 34 5.34 -11.79 9.64
C VAL A 34 4.27 -12.84 9.32
N TYR A 35 4.34 -13.48 8.14
CA TYR A 35 3.38 -14.50 7.73
C TYR A 35 3.27 -15.64 8.75
N THR A 36 4.40 -16.10 9.29
CA THR A 36 4.42 -17.14 10.33
C THR A 36 3.85 -16.66 11.67
N LEU A 37 3.92 -15.36 11.95
CA LEU A 37 3.44 -14.76 13.19
C LEU A 37 1.92 -14.54 13.18
N ILE A 38 1.39 -13.94 12.12
CA ILE A 38 -0.06 -13.70 11.99
C ILE A 38 -0.80 -14.94 11.51
N GLY A 39 -0.08 -15.88 10.88
CA GLY A 39 -0.60 -17.14 10.37
C GLY A 39 -1.55 -16.97 9.19
N ASN A 40 -2.05 -18.10 8.69
CA ASN A 40 -3.14 -18.16 7.73
C ASN A 40 -4.52 -18.02 8.42
N LYS A 41 -4.56 -17.42 9.61
CA LYS A 41 -5.76 -17.32 10.44
C LYS A 41 -6.69 -16.31 9.77
N GLN A 42 -7.95 -16.73 9.58
CA GLN A 42 -8.97 -15.89 8.95
C GLN A 42 -9.21 -14.60 9.72
N GLU A 43 -8.94 -14.54 11.02
CA GLU A 43 -8.97 -13.30 11.80
C GLU A 43 -7.54 -12.86 12.14
N ILE A 44 -7.17 -11.66 11.70
CA ILE A 44 -5.90 -11.03 12.06
C ILE A 44 -6.05 -10.35 13.42
N ALA A 45 -6.16 -11.19 14.45
CA ALA A 45 -6.08 -10.76 15.83
C ALA A 45 -4.71 -11.15 16.40
N LEU A 46 -3.81 -10.16 16.57
CA LEU A 46 -2.61 -10.31 17.40
C LEU A 46 -3.04 -10.40 18.86
N SER A 47 -3.55 -11.58 19.23
CA SER A 47 -4.25 -11.84 20.49
C SER A 47 -3.36 -11.77 21.72
N SER A 48 -2.04 -11.89 21.55
CA SER A 48 -1.08 -11.81 22.65
C SER A 48 -0.12 -10.62 22.55
N LEU A 49 0.21 -10.05 23.71
CA LEU A 49 1.25 -9.01 23.84
C LEU A 49 2.60 -9.47 23.28
N ASN A 50 2.90 -10.76 23.37
CA ASN A 50 4.14 -11.33 22.83
C ASN A 50 4.17 -11.30 21.29
N GLU A 51 3.05 -11.60 20.63
CA GLU A 51 2.94 -11.47 19.17
C GLU A 51 3.05 -10.01 18.73
N GLN A 52 2.42 -9.09 19.44
CA GLN A 52 2.53 -7.66 19.16
C GLN A 52 3.99 -7.17 19.28
N ARG A 53 4.70 -7.55 20.35
CA ARG A 53 6.13 -7.22 20.53
C ARG A 53 7.02 -7.83 19.45
N ARG A 54 6.72 -9.05 18.99
CA ARG A 54 7.44 -9.68 17.89
C ARG A 54 7.22 -8.93 16.58
N LEU A 55 5.99 -8.53 16.28
CA LEU A 55 5.68 -7.75 15.10
C LEU A 55 6.39 -6.39 15.13
N GLU A 56 6.36 -5.70 16.27
CA GLU A 56 7.08 -4.46 16.46
C GLU A 56 8.60 -4.63 16.25
N SER A 57 9.19 -5.72 16.76
CA SER A 57 10.59 -6.04 16.53
C SER A 57 10.90 -6.27 15.05
N ILE A 58 10.02 -6.94 14.29
CA ILE A 58 10.19 -7.14 12.85
C ILE A 58 10.08 -5.79 12.13
N ALA A 59 9.09 -4.98 12.49
CA ALA A 59 8.87 -3.66 11.89
C ALA A 59 10.07 -2.74 12.10
N LYS A 60 10.65 -2.75 13.31
CA LYS A 60 11.87 -2.03 13.65
C LYS A 60 13.06 -2.49 12.79
N GLN A 61 13.25 -3.80 12.61
CA GLN A 61 14.32 -4.32 11.76
C GLN A 61 14.17 -3.88 10.29
N CYS A 62 12.94 -3.91 9.76
CA CYS A 62 12.66 -3.40 8.41
C CYS A 62 12.99 -1.91 8.31
N TYR A 63 12.54 -1.11 9.28
CA TYR A 63 12.84 0.32 9.35
C TYR A 63 14.35 0.60 9.40
N GLU A 64 15.09 -0.04 10.30
CA GLU A 64 16.54 0.14 10.46
C GLU A 64 17.31 -0.22 9.19
N ARG A 65 16.87 -1.25 8.47
CA ARG A 65 17.44 -1.60 7.16
C ARG A 65 17.10 -0.56 6.08
N PHE A 66 15.87 -0.04 6.06
CA PHE A 66 15.41 0.85 5.00
C PHE A 66 15.90 2.29 5.16
N ILE A 67 16.22 2.75 6.37
CA ILE A 67 16.80 4.08 6.56
C ILE A 67 18.25 4.18 6.06
N GLU A 68 18.94 3.05 5.85
CA GLU A 68 20.28 3.04 5.25
C GLU A 68 20.27 3.34 3.74
N ASP A 69 19.14 3.15 3.06
CA ASP A 69 18.94 3.51 1.65
C ASP A 69 18.26 4.88 1.55
N PRO A 70 18.90 5.92 0.97
CA PRO A 70 18.32 7.26 0.86
C PRO A 70 16.97 7.30 0.12
N THR A 71 16.75 6.39 -0.82
CA THR A 71 15.51 6.31 -1.60
C THR A 71 14.37 5.82 -0.72
N LEU A 72 14.60 4.75 0.05
CA LEU A 72 13.60 4.19 0.97
C LEU A 72 13.38 5.10 2.18
N GLN A 73 14.44 5.74 2.69
CA GLN A 73 14.31 6.78 3.71
C GLN A 73 13.39 7.91 3.23
N SER A 74 13.59 8.45 2.02
CA SER A 74 12.73 9.50 1.46
C SER A 74 11.25 9.06 1.36
N VAL A 75 11.01 7.78 1.04
CA VAL A 75 9.67 7.21 1.01
C VAL A 75 9.04 7.14 2.40
N LEU A 76 9.81 6.72 3.41
CA LEU A 76 9.36 6.68 4.80
C LEU A 76 9.03 8.09 5.32
N ASP A 77 9.91 9.07 5.07
CA ASP A 77 9.71 10.47 5.46
C ASP A 77 8.46 11.06 4.84
N LYS A 78 8.32 10.97 3.50
CA LYS A 78 7.12 11.45 2.79
C LYS A 78 5.86 10.79 3.32
N TYR A 79 5.91 9.50 3.62
CA TYR A 79 4.75 8.77 4.13
C TYR A 79 4.35 9.23 5.53
N ALA A 80 5.30 9.42 6.44
CA ALA A 80 5.06 9.94 7.78
C ALA A 80 4.54 11.38 7.76
N ASP A 81 5.17 12.26 6.98
CA ASP A 81 4.71 13.66 6.80
C ASP A 81 3.28 13.72 6.27
N SER A 82 2.95 12.81 5.35
CA SER A 82 1.62 12.71 4.76
C SER A 82 0.54 12.31 5.78
N MET A 83 0.89 11.66 6.88
CA MET A 83 -0.08 11.35 7.94
C MET A 83 -0.59 12.61 8.61
N MET A 84 0.27 13.63 8.77
CA MET A 84 -0.04 14.90 9.45
C MET A 84 -0.66 15.96 8.55
N THR A 85 -0.66 15.76 7.22
CA THR A 85 -1.20 16.72 6.26
C THR A 85 -2.64 16.39 5.84
N SER A 86 -3.43 17.43 5.56
CA SER A 86 -4.82 17.34 5.09
C SER A 86 -4.96 17.43 3.56
N GLY A 87 -3.84 17.53 2.83
CA GLY A 87 -3.82 17.67 1.39
C GLY A 87 -4.00 16.33 0.65
N ILE A 88 -4.29 16.42 -0.66
CA ILE A 88 -4.29 15.25 -1.54
C ILE A 88 -2.83 14.81 -1.73
N VAL A 89 -2.49 13.65 -1.18
CA VAL A 89 -1.16 13.03 -1.30
C VAL A 89 -1.20 11.92 -2.33
N MET A 90 -0.19 11.89 -3.19
CA MET A 90 0.04 10.81 -4.16
C MET A 90 1.43 10.21 -3.98
N PHE A 91 1.48 8.93 -3.63
CA PHE A 91 2.70 8.15 -3.50
C PHE A 91 3.12 7.55 -4.85
N HIS A 92 4.40 7.67 -5.17
CA HIS A 92 5.00 7.24 -6.45
C HIS A 92 5.99 6.08 -6.25
N ASP A 93 5.77 5.26 -5.23
CA ASP A 93 6.71 4.25 -4.73
C ASP A 93 6.22 2.80 -4.94
N VAL A 94 5.24 2.59 -5.83
CA VAL A 94 4.69 1.27 -6.17
C VAL A 94 5.80 0.28 -6.56
N ARG A 95 6.79 0.72 -7.35
CA ARG A 95 7.94 -0.12 -7.74
C ARG A 95 8.83 -0.50 -6.55
N LEU A 96 8.98 0.39 -5.58
CA LEU A 96 9.80 0.12 -4.40
C LEU A 96 9.12 -0.93 -3.50
N HIS A 97 7.79 -0.88 -3.36
CA HIS A 97 7.05 -1.94 -2.68
C HIS A 97 7.22 -3.29 -3.36
N ALA A 98 7.17 -3.36 -4.69
CA ALA A 98 7.41 -4.60 -5.43
C ALA A 98 8.83 -5.19 -5.23
N GLN A 99 9.79 -4.37 -4.79
CA GLN A 99 11.20 -4.74 -4.61
C GLN A 99 11.61 -4.90 -3.14
N SER A 100 10.80 -4.39 -2.21
CA SER A 100 11.19 -4.23 -0.79
C SER A 100 10.11 -4.81 0.12
N PRO A 101 10.06 -6.16 0.28
CA PRO A 101 9.11 -6.81 1.17
C PRO A 101 9.15 -6.20 2.57
N GLY A 102 7.98 -5.90 3.13
CA GLY A 102 7.84 -5.27 4.44
C GLY A 102 7.90 -3.73 4.44
N LEU A 103 7.96 -3.08 3.27
CA LEU A 103 7.88 -1.62 3.18
C LEU A 103 6.55 -1.07 3.71
N THR A 104 5.44 -1.80 3.57
CA THR A 104 4.16 -1.47 4.20
C THR A 104 4.28 -1.40 5.73
N LEU A 105 4.86 -2.45 6.33
CA LEU A 105 5.09 -2.53 7.77
C LEU A 105 6.04 -1.44 8.29
N ALA A 106 7.15 -1.21 7.59
CA ALA A 106 8.11 -0.17 7.95
C ALA A 106 7.50 1.23 7.89
N LYS A 107 6.68 1.51 6.87
CA LYS A 107 5.92 2.77 6.74
C LYS A 107 4.99 2.98 7.92
N TYR A 108 4.23 1.96 8.32
CA TYR A 108 3.34 2.04 9.47
C TYR A 108 4.10 2.29 10.77
N TYR A 109 5.16 1.52 11.02
CA TYR A 109 6.00 1.70 12.21
C TYR A 109 6.63 3.08 12.28
N TYR A 110 7.15 3.58 11.15
CA TYR A 110 7.77 4.90 11.13
C TYR A 110 6.75 6.03 11.30
N ALA A 111 5.56 5.91 10.70
CA ALA A 111 4.47 6.84 10.93
C ALA A 111 4.05 6.89 12.41
N LEU A 112 3.94 5.74 13.08
CA LEU A 112 3.66 5.69 14.52
C LEU A 112 4.75 6.39 15.35
N LYS A 113 6.02 6.24 14.99
CA LYS A 113 7.13 6.94 15.67
C LYS A 113 7.11 8.45 15.44
N GLN A 114 6.85 8.89 14.22
CA GLN A 114 6.87 10.32 13.87
C GLN A 114 5.65 11.09 14.38
N THR A 115 4.51 10.40 14.48
CA THR A 115 3.28 11.02 14.99
C THR A 115 3.25 11.13 16.51
N ASP A 116 4.17 10.48 17.24
CA ASP A 116 4.40 10.52 18.71
C ASP A 116 3.26 11.11 19.58
N GLY A 117 2.08 10.49 19.55
CA GLY A 117 0.93 10.90 20.36
C GLY A 117 0.14 12.12 19.86
N HIS A 118 0.59 12.79 18.80
CA HIS A 118 -0.17 13.83 18.09
C HIS A 118 -1.38 13.28 17.33
N LEU A 119 -1.32 12.01 16.91
CA LEU A 119 -2.45 11.28 16.32
C LEU A 119 -2.76 10.03 17.12
N ASP A 120 -4.04 9.68 17.20
CA ASP A 120 -4.47 8.39 17.72
C ASP A 120 -3.92 7.28 16.81
N ARG A 121 -3.38 6.22 17.42
CA ARG A 121 -2.91 5.02 16.73
C ARG A 121 -3.99 4.42 15.85
N SER A 122 -5.26 4.47 16.28
CA SER A 122 -6.41 4.01 15.50
C SER A 122 -6.53 4.78 14.18
N MET A 123 -6.40 6.11 14.22
CA MET A 123 -6.42 6.97 13.02
C MET A 123 -5.23 6.70 12.10
N VAL A 124 -4.03 6.51 12.65
CA VAL A 124 -2.84 6.16 11.85
C VAL A 124 -3.05 4.81 11.14
N TRP A 125 -3.64 3.84 11.84
CA TRP A 125 -3.96 2.53 11.28
C TRP A 125 -5.02 2.60 10.18
N GLU A 126 -6.12 3.30 10.39
CA GLU A 126 -7.19 3.46 9.39
C GLU A 126 -6.68 4.12 8.11
N LYS A 127 -5.91 5.21 8.24
CA LYS A 127 -5.31 5.91 7.10
C LYS A 127 -4.29 5.03 6.38
N HIS A 128 -3.50 4.25 7.13
CA HIS A 128 -2.59 3.26 6.58
C HIS A 128 -3.33 2.17 5.78
N LEU A 129 -4.44 1.64 6.30
CA LEU A 129 -5.25 0.64 5.60
C LEU A 129 -5.84 1.18 4.29
N GLN A 130 -6.35 2.40 4.28
CA GLN A 130 -6.86 3.05 3.06
C GLN A 130 -5.77 3.18 1.99
N TRP A 131 -4.58 3.63 2.37
CA TRP A 131 -3.43 3.70 1.47
C TRP A 131 -2.95 2.32 1.03
N CYS A 132 -3.01 1.30 1.88
CA CYS A 132 -2.70 -0.08 1.52
C CYS A 132 -3.73 -0.69 0.57
N GLN A 133 -5.00 -0.31 0.65
CA GLN A 133 -6.03 -0.74 -0.30
C GLN A 133 -5.74 -0.17 -1.69
N ALA A 134 -5.45 1.14 -1.77
CA ALA A 134 -5.05 1.79 -3.02
C ALA A 134 -3.73 1.23 -3.58
N LEU A 135 -2.75 0.99 -2.71
CA LEU A 135 -1.48 0.35 -3.07
C LEU A 135 -1.69 -1.07 -3.61
N SER A 136 -2.60 -1.86 -3.02
CA SER A 136 -2.92 -3.20 -3.51
C SER A 136 -3.42 -3.14 -4.96
N PHE A 137 -4.32 -2.21 -5.28
CA PHE A 137 -4.75 -2.04 -6.66
C PHE A 137 -3.61 -1.56 -7.59
N ALA A 138 -2.77 -0.65 -7.10
CA ALA A 138 -1.60 -0.19 -7.84
C ALA A 138 -0.59 -1.32 -8.14
N LEU A 139 -0.35 -2.22 -7.18
CA LEU A 139 0.51 -3.39 -7.32
C LEU A 139 -0.11 -4.44 -8.26
N TYR A 140 -1.44 -4.65 -8.19
CA TYR A 140 -2.16 -5.48 -9.15
C TYR A 140 -1.89 -5.02 -10.58
N GLU A 141 -2.07 -3.72 -10.86
CA GLU A 141 -1.85 -3.14 -12.19
C GLU A 141 -0.36 -3.13 -12.57
N HIS A 142 0.54 -2.91 -11.62
CA HIS A 142 1.98 -3.03 -11.83
C HIS A 142 2.37 -4.44 -12.29
N CYS A 143 1.79 -5.49 -11.69
CA CYS A 143 2.02 -6.87 -12.11
C CYS A 143 1.50 -7.17 -13.52
N GLN A 144 0.41 -6.51 -13.96
CA GLN A 144 -0.12 -6.68 -15.32
C GLN A 144 0.74 -5.95 -16.37
N ASP A 145 1.24 -4.77 -16.03
CA ASP A 145 2.05 -3.96 -16.95
C ASP A 145 3.10 -3.12 -16.19
N PRO A 146 4.29 -3.70 -15.94
CA PRO A 146 5.36 -3.05 -15.18
C PRO A 146 5.90 -1.75 -15.80
N ARG A 147 5.63 -1.52 -17.09
CA ARG A 147 6.04 -0.31 -17.83
C ARG A 147 5.17 0.90 -17.53
N SER A 148 4.04 0.70 -16.86
CA SER A 148 3.16 1.78 -16.43
C SER A 148 3.83 2.64 -15.36
N ASN A 149 3.51 3.93 -15.36
CA ASN A 149 3.77 4.84 -14.25
C ASN A 149 2.52 4.87 -13.38
N ILE A 150 2.64 4.40 -12.13
CA ILE A 150 1.51 4.23 -11.23
C ILE A 150 1.76 5.02 -9.96
N CYS A 151 0.77 5.83 -9.56
CA CYS A 151 0.75 6.47 -8.26
C CYS A 151 -0.60 6.27 -7.57
N TYR A 152 -0.59 6.30 -6.25
CA TYR A 152 -1.76 6.03 -5.43
C TYR A 152 -1.89 7.04 -4.29
N GLY A 153 -3.11 7.32 -3.88
CA GLY A 153 -3.48 8.12 -2.72
C GLY A 153 -4.63 7.44 -1.98
N GLU A 154 -5.22 8.13 -1.00
CA GLU A 154 -6.26 7.55 -0.12
C GLU A 154 -7.46 6.97 -0.89
N LYS A 155 -7.92 7.69 -1.91
CA LYS A 155 -9.10 7.29 -2.70
C LYS A 155 -8.88 7.47 -4.20
N THR A 156 -7.63 7.37 -4.62
CA THR A 156 -7.21 7.62 -6.00
C THR A 156 -6.08 6.68 -6.39
N VAL A 157 -6.17 6.07 -7.57
CA VAL A 157 -5.03 5.42 -8.25
C VAL A 157 -4.97 5.92 -9.68
N ILE A 158 -3.79 6.40 -10.09
CA ILE A 158 -3.53 6.86 -11.46
C ILE A 158 -2.56 5.90 -12.11
N ILE A 159 -2.89 5.46 -13.32
CA ILE A 159 -2.14 4.51 -14.13
C ILE A 159 -1.90 5.16 -15.49
N ASP A 160 -0.71 5.70 -15.66
CA ASP A 160 -0.24 6.22 -16.94
C ASP A 160 0.47 5.10 -17.72
N LYS A 161 -0.07 4.77 -18.89
CA LYS A 161 0.45 3.77 -19.83
C LYS A 161 0.96 4.50 -21.07
N PRO A 162 2.16 5.10 -21.02
CA PRO A 162 2.62 6.00 -22.07
C PRO A 162 2.83 5.32 -23.41
N HIS A 163 3.24 4.05 -23.39
CA HIS A 163 3.42 3.23 -24.59
C HIS A 163 2.10 2.94 -25.34
N ASN A 164 0.96 3.02 -24.64
CA ASN A 164 -0.37 2.89 -25.24
C ASN A 164 -1.09 4.25 -25.38
N ARG A 165 -0.46 5.35 -24.94
CA ARG A 165 -1.06 6.70 -24.86
C ARG A 165 -2.39 6.69 -24.12
N GLN A 166 -2.45 5.97 -23.00
CA GLN A 166 -3.64 5.86 -22.17
C GLN A 166 -3.32 6.23 -20.73
N CYS A 167 -4.21 6.96 -20.09
CA CYS A 167 -4.14 7.26 -18.67
C CYS A 167 -5.49 6.92 -18.03
N TYR A 168 -5.44 6.09 -17.00
CA TYR A 168 -6.59 5.70 -16.21
C TYR A 168 -6.47 6.35 -14.82
N SER A 169 -7.51 7.05 -14.41
CA SER A 169 -7.62 7.60 -13.05
C SER A 169 -8.83 6.97 -12.39
N TYR A 170 -8.60 6.21 -11.35
CA TYR A 170 -9.65 5.55 -10.59
C TYR A 170 -9.88 6.34 -9.31
N THR A 171 -11.08 6.86 -9.12
CA THR A 171 -11.42 7.76 -8.00
C THR A 171 -12.83 7.48 -7.47
N THR A 172 -13.28 8.26 -6.48
CA THR A 172 -14.64 8.20 -5.90
C THR A 172 -15.77 8.70 -6.80
N ILE A 173 -15.52 8.93 -8.10
CA ILE A 173 -16.59 9.35 -9.02
C ILE A 173 -17.60 8.22 -9.20
N LYS A 174 -18.85 8.56 -9.52
CA LYS A 174 -19.90 7.56 -9.78
C LYS A 174 -20.05 7.19 -11.25
N LYS A 175 -19.81 8.15 -12.14
CA LYS A 175 -20.00 7.98 -13.59
C LYS A 175 -18.66 8.11 -14.29
N PRO A 176 -18.23 7.10 -15.06
CA PRO A 176 -17.00 7.19 -15.83
C PRO A 176 -16.99 8.41 -16.74
N VAL A 177 -15.83 9.06 -16.84
CA VAL A 177 -15.60 10.16 -17.77
C VAL A 177 -14.47 9.75 -18.69
N SER A 178 -14.60 10.04 -19.98
CA SER A 178 -13.55 9.75 -20.96
C SER A 178 -13.39 10.93 -21.90
N PHE A 179 -12.15 11.31 -22.16
CA PHE A 179 -11.82 12.38 -23.09
C PHE A 179 -10.47 12.10 -23.73
N GLN A 180 -10.19 12.80 -24.83
CA GLN A 180 -8.94 12.70 -25.55
C GLN A 180 -8.25 14.06 -25.54
N LEU A 181 -6.96 14.08 -25.24
CA LEU A 181 -6.13 15.27 -25.30
C LEU A 181 -4.83 14.91 -26.02
N ASN A 182 -4.48 15.61 -27.09
CA ASN A 182 -3.21 15.47 -27.81
C ASN A 182 -2.81 14.00 -28.11
N ARG A 183 -3.77 13.20 -28.60
CA ARG A 183 -3.61 11.76 -28.92
C ARG A 183 -3.45 10.82 -27.71
N TYR A 184 -3.59 11.34 -26.50
CA TYR A 184 -3.73 10.56 -25.29
C TYR A 184 -5.21 10.36 -24.95
N GLN A 185 -5.58 9.14 -24.59
CA GLN A 185 -6.90 8.81 -24.08
C GLN A 185 -6.87 8.83 -22.56
N TYR A 186 -7.69 9.69 -21.96
CA TYR A 186 -7.88 9.78 -20.52
C TYR A 186 -9.22 9.16 -20.15
N ARG A 187 -9.19 8.29 -19.13
CA ARG A 187 -10.40 7.69 -18.58
C ARG A 187 -10.38 7.86 -17.07
N GLN A 188 -11.37 8.56 -16.55
CA GLN A 188 -11.67 8.55 -15.14
C GLN A 188 -12.72 7.47 -14.88
N GLN A 189 -12.46 6.57 -13.94
CA GLN A 189 -13.33 5.46 -13.60
C GLN A 189 -13.69 5.49 -12.11
N PRO A 190 -14.89 4.99 -11.74
CA PRO A 190 -15.23 4.75 -10.33
C PRO A 190 -14.27 3.73 -9.71
N TRP A 191 -14.14 3.79 -8.39
CA TRP A 191 -13.54 2.71 -7.61
C TRP A 191 -14.36 1.44 -7.80
N GLN A 192 -13.74 0.35 -8.24
CA GLN A 192 -14.47 -0.88 -8.60
C GLN A 192 -14.87 -1.73 -7.38
N TRP A 193 -14.53 -1.30 -6.17
CA TRP A 193 -14.56 -2.10 -4.94
C TRP A 193 -15.27 -1.39 -3.78
N GLN A 194 -15.95 -0.28 -4.05
CA GLN A 194 -16.87 0.36 -3.11
C GLN A 194 -18.30 -0.02 -3.51
N ASP A 195 -18.93 -0.88 -2.73
CA ASP A 195 -20.39 -1.05 -2.71
C ASP A 195 -21.04 0.09 -1.92
#